data_AF-Q5XHI2-F1
#
_entry.id   AF-Q5XHI2-F1
#
_cell.length_a   1.000
_cell.length_b   1.000
_cell.length_c   1.000
_cell.angle_alpha   90.00
_cell.angle_beta   90.00
_cell.angle_gamma   90.00
#
_symmetry.space_group_name_H-M   'P 1'
#
loop_
_entity.id
_entity.type
_entity.pdbx_description
1 polymer ?
#
loop_
_entity_poly.entity_id
_entity_poly.type
_entity_poly.pdbx_seq_one_letter_code
_entity_poly.pdbx_strand_id
1 'polypeptide(L)'
;MSKRNNVSYVKPAEPSFISKFKKDVCYKEGPTVDTKRQELPILSEDSDGSDKEDEQPQVVVLRKGDLSEEDVMKIKQQIKENTKDEEAAPSDGKILFKKPVKRLSGDTTSGVNACSTKKKKQEDTKESSGTKSSQKQVKNSSLLSFDDEDYDD
;
A
#
# COMPACT_ATOMS: atom_id res chain seq x y z
N MET A 1 21.54 -46.60 -1.71
CA MET A 1 20.10 -46.36 -1.94
C MET A 1 19.42 -46.13 -0.58
N SER A 2 19.33 -44.88 -0.14
CA SER A 2 18.84 -44.54 1.20
C SER A 2 17.32 -44.68 1.28
N LYS A 3 16.81 -45.84 1.74
CA LYS A 3 15.39 -46.05 2.11
C LYS A 3 14.94 -45.20 3.33
N ARG A 4 15.69 -44.16 3.71
CA ARG A 4 15.65 -43.52 5.03
C ARG A 4 14.39 -42.73 5.35
N ASN A 5 13.40 -42.65 4.46
CA ASN A 5 12.26 -41.76 4.67
C ASN A 5 10.91 -42.34 4.20
N ASN A 6 10.76 -43.67 4.17
CA ASN A 6 9.48 -44.32 3.84
C ASN A 6 8.52 -44.31 5.05
N VAL A 7 8.23 -43.13 5.60
CA VAL A 7 7.15 -42.98 6.59
C VAL A 7 5.84 -42.84 5.81
N SER A 8 4.95 -43.82 5.95
CA SER A 8 3.59 -43.73 5.43
C SER A 8 2.61 -43.49 6.58
N TYR A 9 1.61 -42.65 6.32
CA TYR A 9 0.50 -42.43 7.24
C TYR A 9 -0.74 -43.11 6.67
N VAL A 10 -1.37 -43.97 7.48
CA VAL A 10 -2.68 -44.56 7.18
C VAL A 10 -3.73 -43.75 7.91
N LYS A 11 -4.61 -43.08 7.16
CA LYS A 11 -5.72 -42.33 7.74
C LYS A 11 -6.75 -43.33 8.34
N PRO A 12 -7.00 -43.31 9.65
CA PRO A 12 -8.00 -44.19 10.25
C PRO A 12 -9.41 -43.82 9.80
N ALA A 13 -10.34 -44.76 9.94
CA ALA A 13 -11.76 -44.51 9.64
C ALA A 13 -12.32 -43.41 10.56
N GLU A 14 -13.03 -42.44 9.98
CA GLU A 14 -13.64 -41.36 10.74
C GLU A 14 -14.82 -41.88 11.57
N PRO A 15 -14.93 -41.53 12.86
CA PRO A 15 -16.04 -41.95 13.71
C PRO A 15 -17.41 -41.50 13.17
N SER A 16 -18.46 -42.22 13.56
CA SER A 16 -19.86 -41.89 13.19
C SER A 16 -20.26 -40.47 13.62
N PHE A 17 -19.72 -39.96 14.73
CA PHE A 17 -19.97 -38.59 15.18
C PHE A 17 -19.41 -37.55 14.20
N ILE A 18 -18.13 -37.67 13.81
CA ILE A 18 -17.48 -36.73 12.89
C ILE A 18 -18.15 -36.77 11.52
N SER A 19 -18.49 -37.96 11.03
CA SER A 19 -19.17 -38.09 9.74
C SER A 19 -20.58 -37.47 9.72
N LYS A 20 -21.33 -37.53 10.83
CA LYS A 20 -22.61 -36.82 10.99
C LYS A 20 -22.40 -35.31 11.09
N PHE A 21 -21.50 -34.88 11.96
CA PHE A 21 -21.18 -33.45 12.15
C PHE A 21 -20.75 -32.78 10.84
N LYS A 22 -19.85 -33.40 10.06
CA LYS A 22 -19.43 -32.88 8.75
C LYS A 22 -20.60 -32.72 7.77
N LYS A 23 -21.61 -33.60 7.83
CA LYS A 23 -22.81 -33.50 6.99
C LYS A 23 -23.71 -32.37 7.48
N ASP A 24 -23.94 -32.25 8.78
CA ASP A 24 -24.84 -31.26 9.37
C ASP A 24 -24.34 -29.82 9.14
N VAL A 25 -23.02 -29.60 9.20
CA VAL A 25 -22.41 -28.28 8.98
C VAL A 25 -21.98 -28.04 7.52
N CYS A 26 -22.30 -28.95 6.60
CA CYS A 26 -21.87 -28.89 5.20
C CYS A 26 -20.36 -28.67 5.04
N TYR A 27 -19.55 -29.31 5.91
CA TYR A 27 -18.11 -29.11 5.96
C TYR A 27 -17.45 -29.42 4.61
N LYS A 28 -16.63 -28.48 4.12
CA LYS A 28 -15.78 -28.66 2.94
C LYS A 28 -14.34 -28.86 3.42
N GLU A 29 -13.69 -29.91 2.93
CA GLU A 29 -12.28 -30.14 3.22
C GLU A 29 -11.45 -28.94 2.76
N GLY A 30 -10.52 -28.49 3.61
CA GLY A 30 -9.75 -27.28 3.36
C GLY A 30 -8.85 -27.35 2.13
N PRO A 31 -8.32 -26.20 1.67
CA PRO A 31 -7.41 -26.12 0.53
C PRO A 31 -6.23 -27.08 0.70
N THR A 32 -6.10 -28.02 -0.23
CA THR A 32 -5.00 -28.99 -0.28
C THR A 32 -3.83 -28.41 -1.09
N VAL A 33 -2.66 -29.03 -1.07
CA VAL A 33 -1.54 -28.61 -1.93
C VAL A 33 -1.92 -28.56 -3.41
N ASP A 34 -2.86 -29.40 -3.86
CA ASP A 34 -3.34 -29.41 -5.24
C ASP A 34 -4.25 -28.22 -5.56
N THR A 35 -5.01 -27.69 -4.59
CA THR A 35 -5.85 -26.50 -4.84
C THR A 35 -5.00 -25.26 -5.09
N LYS A 36 -3.77 -25.21 -4.56
CA LYS A 36 -2.80 -24.15 -4.85
C LYS A 36 -2.22 -24.23 -6.27
N ARG A 37 -2.33 -25.39 -6.92
CA ARG A 37 -1.86 -25.61 -8.30
C ARG A 37 -2.94 -25.34 -9.35
N GLN A 38 -4.20 -25.19 -8.92
CA GLN A 38 -5.29 -24.84 -9.82
C GLN A 38 -5.18 -23.36 -10.21
N GLU A 39 -5.30 -23.09 -11.50
CA GLU A 39 -5.50 -21.74 -12.00
C GLU A 39 -6.82 -21.22 -11.43
N LEU A 40 -6.74 -20.19 -10.59
CA LEU A 40 -7.92 -19.57 -10.03
C LEU A 40 -8.69 -18.89 -11.17
N PRO A 41 -10.03 -18.98 -11.20
CA PRO A 41 -10.81 -18.13 -12.08
C PRO A 41 -10.36 -16.70 -11.86
N ILE A 42 -10.11 -15.98 -12.95
CA ILE A 42 -9.96 -14.53 -12.91
C ILE A 42 -11.30 -14.06 -12.35
N LEU A 43 -11.33 -13.73 -11.05
CA LEU A 43 -12.49 -13.09 -10.46
C LEU A 43 -12.74 -11.88 -11.35
N SER A 44 -13.90 -11.86 -12.00
CA SER A 44 -14.32 -10.72 -12.79
C SER A 44 -14.04 -9.50 -11.93
N GLU A 45 -13.24 -8.58 -12.45
CA GLU A 45 -12.87 -7.33 -11.78
C GLU A 45 -14.11 -6.53 -11.33
N ASP A 46 -15.27 -6.93 -11.86
CA ASP A 46 -16.63 -6.54 -11.46
C ASP A 46 -17.15 -7.15 -10.14
N SER A 47 -16.32 -7.86 -9.35
CA SER A 47 -16.54 -7.87 -7.90
C SER A 47 -16.22 -6.47 -7.42
N ASP A 48 -17.08 -5.53 -7.81
CA ASP A 48 -17.03 -4.11 -7.53
C ASP A 48 -16.54 -3.98 -6.10
N GLY A 49 -15.34 -3.44 -5.90
CA GLY A 49 -14.88 -3.01 -4.59
C GLY A 49 -15.73 -1.87 -4.03
N SER A 50 -17.02 -1.80 -4.39
CA SER A 50 -18.00 -0.97 -3.75
C SER A 50 -18.24 -1.57 -2.36
N ASP A 51 -17.77 -0.87 -1.34
CA ASP A 51 -18.11 -1.20 0.03
C ASP A 51 -19.62 -1.25 0.18
N LYS A 52 -20.08 -2.12 1.08
CA LYS A 52 -21.51 -2.26 1.35
C LYS A 52 -22.09 -0.95 1.90
N GLU A 53 -23.40 -0.77 1.77
CA GLU A 53 -24.07 0.45 2.23
C GLU A 53 -23.85 0.74 3.72
N ASP A 54 -23.71 -0.30 4.55
CA ASP A 54 -23.43 -0.22 5.99
C ASP A 54 -21.98 0.16 6.31
N GLU A 55 -21.07 0.03 5.33
CA GLU A 55 -19.66 0.36 5.45
C GLU A 55 -19.36 1.80 4.95
N GLN A 56 -20.30 2.47 4.29
CA GLN A 56 -20.15 3.84 3.78
C GLN A 56 -20.30 4.89 4.90
N PRO A 57 -19.52 5.99 4.88
CA PRO A 57 -19.67 7.05 5.87
C PRO A 57 -20.99 7.80 5.73
N GLN A 58 -21.63 8.10 6.86
CA GLN A 58 -22.81 8.97 6.89
C GLN A 58 -22.43 10.38 6.46
N VAL A 59 -23.13 10.91 5.46
CA VAL A 59 -23.00 12.32 5.06
C VAL A 59 -23.93 13.15 5.95
N VAL A 60 -23.40 14.22 6.54
CA VAL A 60 -24.14 15.11 7.45
C VAL A 60 -23.94 16.55 6.99
N VAL A 61 -25.05 17.26 6.75
CA VAL A 61 -25.05 18.67 6.35
C VAL A 61 -25.34 19.52 7.59
N LEU A 62 -24.38 20.34 8.02
CA LEU A 62 -24.51 21.20 9.19
C LEU A 62 -24.59 22.68 8.81
N ARG A 63 -23.84 23.10 7.78
CA ARG A 63 -23.71 24.50 7.36
C ARG A 63 -24.01 24.64 5.88
N LYS A 64 -24.34 25.88 5.49
CA LYS A 64 -24.44 26.25 4.07
C LYS A 64 -23.05 26.15 3.43
N GLY A 65 -22.91 25.28 2.44
CA GLY A 65 -21.64 24.98 1.76
C GLY A 65 -21.21 23.52 1.88
N ASP A 66 -21.76 22.77 2.84
CA ASP A 66 -21.51 21.32 2.94
C ASP A 66 -22.20 20.59 1.77
N LEU A 67 -21.60 19.49 1.31
CA LEU A 67 -22.15 18.67 0.24
C LEU A 67 -23.31 17.81 0.73
N SER A 68 -24.40 17.79 -0.04
CA SER A 68 -25.50 16.87 0.18
C SER A 68 -25.14 15.44 -0.26
N GLU A 69 -25.89 14.46 0.23
CA GLU A 69 -25.72 13.05 -0.16
C GLU A 69 -25.75 12.86 -1.69
N GLU A 70 -26.67 13.53 -2.37
CA GLU A 70 -26.83 13.45 -3.83
C GLU A 70 -25.61 13.99 -4.57
N ASP A 71 -25.03 15.10 -4.09
CA ASP A 71 -23.84 15.70 -4.68
C ASP A 71 -22.62 14.80 -4.50
N VAL A 72 -22.46 14.19 -3.32
CA VAL A 72 -21.38 13.24 -3.03
C VAL A 72 -21.47 12.01 -3.93
N MET A 73 -22.66 11.44 -4.12
CA MET A 73 -22.85 10.30 -5.02
C MET A 73 -22.50 10.65 -6.46
N LYS A 74 -22.89 11.84 -6.93
CA LYS A 74 -22.55 12.33 -8.28
C LYS A 74 -21.05 12.49 -8.47
N ILE A 75 -20.36 13.08 -7.49
CA ILE A 75 -18.90 13.23 -7.53
C ILE A 75 -18.22 11.85 -7.52
N LYS A 76 -18.66 10.92 -6.66
CA LYS A 76 -18.13 9.54 -6.63
C LYS A 76 -18.30 8.83 -7.98
N GLN A 77 -19.46 8.98 -8.61
CA GLN A 77 -19.72 8.41 -9.95
C GLN A 77 -18.81 9.01 -11.01
N GLN A 78 -18.67 10.34 -11.05
CA GLN A 78 -17.77 11.02 -11.99
C GLN A 78 -16.31 10.61 -11.79
N ILE A 79 -15.86 10.46 -10.55
CA ILE A 79 -14.51 9.95 -10.26
C ILE A 79 -14.38 8.52 -10.76
N LYS A 80 -15.32 7.63 -10.43
CA LYS A 80 -15.30 6.22 -10.86
C LYS A 80 -15.24 6.12 -12.39
N GLU A 81 -16.05 6.89 -13.10
CA GLU A 81 -16.07 6.94 -14.58
C GLU A 81 -14.73 7.44 -15.15
N ASN A 82 -14.23 8.59 -14.69
CA ASN A 82 -12.94 9.14 -15.15
C ASN A 82 -11.76 8.20 -14.84
N THR A 83 -11.79 7.48 -13.70
CA THR A 83 -10.74 6.52 -13.36
C THR A 83 -10.81 5.26 -14.21
N LYS A 84 -12.00 4.76 -14.54
CA LYS A 84 -12.16 3.56 -15.38
C LYS A 84 -11.56 3.76 -16.78
N ASP A 85 -11.64 4.98 -17.32
CA ASP A 85 -11.07 5.28 -18.64
C ASP A 85 -9.54 5.45 -18.62
N GLU A 86 -8.96 6.02 -17.56
CA GLU A 86 -7.49 6.21 -17.43
C GLU A 86 -6.76 4.93 -16.98
N GLU A 87 -7.36 4.15 -16.08
CA GLU A 87 -6.85 2.90 -15.51
C GLU A 87 -7.33 1.67 -16.28
N ALA A 88 -7.64 1.78 -17.57
CA ALA A 88 -7.70 0.61 -18.44
C ALA A 88 -6.31 -0.03 -18.45
N ALA A 89 -6.06 -0.88 -17.44
CA ALA A 89 -4.81 -1.55 -17.23
C ALA A 89 -4.45 -2.24 -18.54
N PRO A 90 -3.19 -2.12 -19.01
CA PRO A 90 -2.79 -2.77 -20.24
C PRO A 90 -3.11 -4.26 -20.10
N SER A 91 -3.92 -4.79 -21.01
CA SER A 91 -4.40 -6.19 -21.00
C SER A 91 -3.27 -7.22 -20.94
N ASP A 92 -2.05 -6.81 -21.30
CA ASP A 92 -0.81 -7.61 -21.28
C ASP A 92 -0.10 -7.61 -19.91
N GLY A 93 -0.66 -6.96 -18.88
CA GLY A 93 -0.07 -6.85 -17.53
C GLY A 93 1.25 -6.07 -17.46
N LYS A 94 1.72 -5.52 -18.58
CA LYS A 94 2.96 -4.75 -18.68
C LYS A 94 2.71 -3.29 -18.35
N ILE A 95 3.21 -2.85 -17.19
CA ILE A 95 3.18 -1.43 -16.80
C ILE A 95 4.07 -0.62 -17.75
N LEU A 96 3.48 0.32 -18.50
CA LEU A 96 4.21 1.25 -19.36
C LEU A 96 4.37 2.61 -18.67
N PHE A 97 5.60 3.04 -18.45
CA PHE A 97 5.88 4.36 -17.89
C PHE A 97 5.63 5.46 -18.94
N LYS A 98 4.54 6.22 -18.76
CA LYS A 98 4.29 7.46 -19.52
C LYS A 98 5.26 8.54 -19.04
N LYS A 99 5.95 9.21 -19.98
CA LYS A 99 6.77 10.39 -19.63
C LYS A 99 5.83 11.51 -19.14
N PRO A 100 6.13 12.16 -18.01
CA PRO A 100 5.32 13.27 -17.54
C PRO A 100 5.33 14.39 -18.60
N VAL A 101 4.14 14.86 -18.98
CA VAL A 101 4.02 16.08 -19.79
C VAL A 101 4.58 17.21 -18.95
N LYS A 102 5.51 17.98 -19.50
CA LYS A 102 6.03 19.18 -18.85
C LYS A 102 4.84 20.09 -18.57
N ARG A 103 4.42 20.15 -17.31
CA ARG A 103 3.45 21.14 -16.85
C ARG A 103 4.07 22.48 -17.20
N LEU A 104 3.47 23.18 -18.16
CA LEU A 104 3.81 24.56 -18.45
C LEU A 104 3.73 25.28 -17.10
N SER A 105 4.85 25.87 -16.71
CA SER A 105 5.08 26.46 -15.39
C SER A 105 3.90 27.31 -14.95
N GLY A 106 3.08 26.80 -14.03
CA GLY A 106 1.86 27.47 -13.58
C GLY A 106 1.31 26.91 -12.29
N ASP A 107 1.11 25.58 -12.20
CA ASP A 107 0.43 25.03 -11.03
C ASP A 107 1.36 24.32 -10.05
N THR A 108 1.32 24.86 -8.84
CA THR A 108 1.94 24.44 -7.60
C THR A 108 1.53 23.03 -7.18
N THR A 109 1.96 22.00 -7.91
CA THR A 109 1.87 20.63 -7.36
C THR A 109 3.04 20.45 -6.39
N SER A 110 2.72 20.68 -5.12
CA SER A 110 3.49 20.37 -3.92
C SER A 110 3.86 18.89 -3.85
N GLY A 111 4.77 18.45 -4.71
CA GLY A 111 5.32 17.11 -4.74
C GLY A 111 6.84 17.20 -4.58
N VAL A 112 7.29 17.24 -3.33
CA VAL A 112 8.62 16.86 -2.82
C VAL A 112 9.79 16.84 -3.82
N ASN A 113 10.12 17.99 -4.43
CA ASN A 113 11.33 18.11 -5.24
C ASN A 113 12.52 18.47 -4.34
N ALA A 114 13.27 17.46 -3.89
CA ALA A 114 14.55 17.63 -3.22
C ALA A 114 15.61 18.09 -4.24
N CYS A 115 15.73 19.39 -4.49
CA CYS A 115 16.79 19.94 -5.33
C CYS A 115 17.97 20.40 -4.45
N SER A 116 19.05 19.63 -4.43
CA SER A 116 20.32 20.07 -3.84
C SER A 116 20.96 21.11 -4.76
N THR A 117 20.80 22.39 -4.47
CA THR A 117 21.49 23.46 -5.21
C THR A 117 22.95 23.53 -4.78
N LYS A 118 23.83 23.01 -5.63
CA LYS A 118 25.29 23.15 -5.52
C LYS A 118 25.71 24.60 -5.79
N LYS A 119 26.41 25.17 -4.81
CA LYS A 119 27.55 26.12 -4.92
C LYS A 119 27.52 27.16 -6.05
N LYS A 120 27.43 28.43 -5.67
CA LYS A 120 28.25 29.48 -6.28
C LYS A 120 28.89 30.33 -5.17
N LYS A 121 30.19 30.54 -5.36
CA LYS A 121 31.21 31.12 -4.49
C LYS A 121 31.52 32.52 -5.04
N GLN A 122 31.62 33.53 -4.18
CA GLN A 122 32.38 34.78 -4.35
C GLN A 122 32.54 35.39 -2.94
N GLU A 123 33.75 35.36 -2.38
CA GLU A 123 34.70 36.50 -2.27
C GLU A 123 34.09 37.61 -1.40
N ASP A 124 34.62 38.03 -0.25
CA ASP A 124 35.96 37.96 0.33
C ASP A 124 35.84 38.22 1.83
N THR A 125 36.78 37.69 2.64
CA THR A 125 37.46 38.37 3.76
C THR A 125 38.06 37.35 4.74
N LYS A 126 39.39 37.33 4.80
CA LYS A 126 40.29 36.90 5.91
C LYS A 126 40.51 35.40 6.18
N GLU A 127 41.60 34.92 5.59
CA GLU A 127 42.73 34.25 6.24
C GLU A 127 42.54 33.70 7.67
N SER A 128 42.55 32.38 7.81
CA SER A 128 43.38 31.70 8.80
C SER A 128 43.68 30.27 8.36
N SER A 129 44.97 29.96 8.41
CA SER A 129 45.64 28.70 8.13
C SER A 129 45.25 27.60 9.11
N GLY A 130 45.08 26.36 8.63
CA GLY A 130 44.94 25.21 9.52
C GLY A 130 44.46 23.94 8.83
N THR A 131 45.39 23.23 8.21
CA THR A 131 45.26 21.82 7.85
C THR A 131 44.71 21.00 9.01
N LYS A 132 43.66 20.18 8.80
CA LYS A 132 43.58 18.74 9.10
C LYS A 132 42.18 18.23 8.72
N SER A 133 42.15 17.40 7.68
CA SER A 133 41.01 16.57 7.30
C SER A 133 40.64 15.63 8.43
N SER A 134 39.51 15.84 9.09
CA SER A 134 38.83 14.77 9.82
C SER A 134 37.38 14.76 9.35
N GLN A 135 36.95 13.59 8.90
CA GLN A 135 35.63 13.35 8.33
C GLN A 135 34.57 13.88 9.29
N LYS A 136 33.69 14.74 8.78
CA LYS A 136 32.52 15.22 9.51
C LYS A 136 31.63 14.00 9.77
N GLN A 137 31.76 13.40 10.95
CA GLN A 137 30.70 12.53 11.47
C GLN A 137 29.48 13.42 11.64
N VAL A 138 28.53 13.30 10.72
CA VAL A 138 27.20 13.87 10.88
C VAL A 138 26.54 13.02 11.96
N LYS A 139 26.62 13.49 13.20
CA LYS A 139 25.94 12.85 14.33
C LYS A 139 24.47 13.21 14.20
N ASN A 140 23.70 12.31 13.60
CA ASN A 140 22.23 12.36 13.55
C ASN A 140 21.63 12.06 14.95
N SER A 141 22.25 12.54 16.04
CA SER A 141 21.81 12.26 17.41
C SER A 141 20.64 13.14 17.85
N SER A 142 19.96 13.80 16.91
CA SER A 142 18.81 14.68 17.16
C SER A 142 17.76 14.55 16.05
N LEU A 143 17.56 13.34 15.51
CA LEU A 143 16.47 13.09 14.56
C LEU A 143 15.14 12.77 15.25
N LEU A 144 15.16 12.52 16.56
CA LEU A 144 13.99 12.34 17.38
C LEU A 144 14.24 13.11 18.68
N SER A 145 13.30 13.96 19.06
CA SER A 145 13.32 14.76 20.29
C SER A 145 12.99 13.89 21.51
N PHE A 146 13.64 12.73 21.62
CA PHE A 146 13.80 12.10 22.91
C PHE A 146 14.95 12.83 23.56
N ASP A 147 14.61 13.91 24.25
CA ASP A 147 15.52 14.50 25.20
C ASP A 147 15.64 13.47 26.34
N ASP A 148 16.86 13.15 26.74
CA ASP A 148 17.14 12.23 27.87
C ASP A 148 16.76 12.87 29.22
N GLU A 149 15.74 13.75 29.24
CA GLU A 149 15.40 14.64 30.36
C GLU A 149 14.35 14.07 31.33
N ASP A 150 13.87 12.83 31.10
CA ASP A 150 13.04 12.08 32.07
C ASP A 150 13.88 11.15 32.99
N TYR A 151 15.19 11.38 33.11
CA TYR A 151 16.06 10.71 34.09
C TYR A 151 16.64 11.71 35.10
N ASP A 152 15.80 12.28 35.94
CA ASP A 152 16.24 12.77 37.26
C ASP A 152 15.33 12.16 38.34
N ASP A 153 16.03 11.57 39.32
CA ASP A 153 15.64 10.86 40.55
C ASP A 153 14.61 11.61 41.43
#